data_AF-A0A6S7KC36-F1
#
_entry.id   AF-A0A6S7KC36-F1
#
_cell.length_a   1.000
_cell.length_b   1.000
_cell.length_c   1.000
_cell.angle_alpha   90.00
_cell.angle_beta   90.00
_cell.angle_gamma   90.00
#
_symmetry.space_group_name_H-M   'P 1'
#
loop_
_entity.id
_entity.type
_entity.pdbx_description
1 polymer ?
#
loop_
_entity_poly.entity_id
_entity_poly.type
_entity_poly.pdbx_seq_one_letter_code
_entity_poly.pdbx_strand_id
1 'polypeptide(L)'
;MAEENDSKSSVELATKLVQLGRARDKTETILQAAKESAIKRHVETLREIINEVNKLVRTIEAEKITAKENSDEIDTWIGEIEEKLNEGDEKITILEQWLNETREKLEYSDQKKKLDFEMELHEAKMKLQAQQINKESSKEPTS
;
A
#
# COMPACT_ATOMS: atom_id res chain seq x y z
N MET A 1 5.22 33.85 29.05
CA MET A 1 5.94 32.97 28.09
C MET A 1 5.10 31.79 27.59
N ALA A 2 3.88 31.55 28.10
CA ALA A 2 3.01 30.46 27.61
C ALA A 2 2.19 30.83 26.35
N GLU A 3 1.88 32.11 26.14
CA GLU A 3 1.01 32.57 25.03
C GLU A 3 1.63 32.42 23.62
N GLU A 4 2.96 32.32 23.51
CA GLU A 4 3.63 32.26 22.20
C GLU A 4 3.74 30.82 21.64
N ASN A 5 3.66 29.80 22.51
CA ASN A 5 3.72 28.39 22.12
C ASN A 5 2.36 27.83 21.68
N ASP A 6 1.28 28.26 22.33
CA ASP A 6 -0.10 27.83 22.03
C ASP A 6 -0.50 28.17 20.58
N SER A 7 -0.05 29.32 20.09
CA SER A 7 -0.24 29.74 18.69
C SER A 7 0.59 28.89 17.70
N LYS A 8 1.77 28.42 18.10
CA LYS A 8 2.70 27.73 17.19
C LYS A 8 2.27 26.29 16.92
N SER A 9 1.96 25.51 17.96
CA SER A 9 1.51 24.11 17.82
C SER A 9 0.22 24.02 16.99
N SER A 10 -0.71 24.95 17.21
CA SER A 10 -1.97 25.05 16.47
C SER A 10 -1.76 25.36 14.98
N VAL A 11 -0.87 26.30 14.65
CA VAL A 11 -0.51 26.61 13.25
C VAL A 11 0.19 25.44 12.56
N GLU A 12 1.07 24.74 13.29
CA GLU A 12 1.73 23.53 12.79
C GLU A 12 0.71 22.41 12.50
N LEU A 13 -0.25 22.19 13.39
CA LEU A 13 -1.33 21.22 13.19
C LEU A 13 -2.15 21.56 11.94
N ALA A 14 -2.61 22.81 11.81
CA ALA A 14 -3.36 23.26 10.64
C ALA A 14 -2.57 23.02 9.35
N THR A 15 -1.26 23.30 9.36
CA THR A 15 -0.37 23.04 8.23
C THR A 15 -0.31 21.55 7.89
N LYS A 16 -0.19 20.69 8.89
CA LYS A 16 -0.12 19.23 8.70
C LYS A 16 -1.44 18.65 8.20
N LEU A 17 -2.59 19.15 8.66
CA LEU A 17 -3.89 18.76 8.13
C LEU A 17 -4.06 19.16 6.65
N VAL A 18 -3.57 20.32 6.25
CA VAL A 18 -3.53 20.71 4.82
C VAL A 18 -2.60 19.81 4.01
N GLN A 19 -1.44 19.44 4.58
CA GLN A 19 -0.51 18.50 3.94
C GLN A 19 -1.16 17.11 3.79
N LEU A 20 -1.89 16.64 4.79
CA LEU A 20 -2.63 15.38 4.76
C LEU A 20 -3.69 15.39 3.65
N GLY A 21 -4.52 16.43 3.57
CA GLY A 21 -5.51 16.58 2.51
C GLY A 21 -4.86 16.53 1.12
N ARG A 22 -3.79 17.30 0.89
CA ARG A 22 -3.05 17.28 -0.38
C ARG A 22 -2.44 15.92 -0.71
N ALA A 23 -1.94 15.19 0.30
CA ALA A 23 -1.38 13.86 0.10
C ALA A 23 -2.50 12.87 -0.27
N ARG A 24 -3.66 12.94 0.38
CA ARG A 24 -4.84 12.13 0.07
C ARG A 24 -5.34 12.36 -1.35
N ASP A 25 -5.43 13.62 -1.79
CA ASP A 25 -5.89 13.96 -3.14
C ASP A 25 -4.96 13.39 -4.23
N LYS A 26 -3.65 13.32 -3.94
CA LYS A 26 -2.66 12.76 -4.86
C LYS A 26 -2.69 11.23 -4.98
N THR A 27 -3.35 10.54 -4.05
CA THR A 27 -3.38 9.07 -4.00
C THR A 27 -3.87 8.46 -5.31
N GLU A 28 -4.95 9.02 -5.89
CA GLU A 28 -5.52 8.50 -7.14
C GLU A 28 -4.54 8.64 -8.31
N THR A 29 -3.89 9.80 -8.46
CA THR A 29 -2.87 10.02 -9.50
C THR A 29 -1.68 9.06 -9.35
N ILE A 30 -1.29 8.75 -8.10
CA ILE A 30 -0.17 7.85 -7.82
C ILE A 30 -0.54 6.39 -8.13
N LEU A 31 -1.77 5.97 -7.81
CA LEU A 31 -2.31 4.66 -8.18
C LEU A 31 -2.35 4.49 -9.70
N GLN A 32 -2.85 5.50 -10.43
CA GLN A 32 -2.91 5.47 -11.90
C GLN A 32 -1.53 5.36 -12.55
N ALA A 33 -0.50 5.92 -11.94
CA ALA A 33 0.86 5.77 -12.42
C ALA A 33 1.38 4.32 -12.32
N ALA A 34 0.74 3.47 -11.49
CA ALA A 34 1.01 2.04 -11.32
C ALA A 34 2.51 1.70 -11.05
N LYS A 35 3.24 2.63 -10.43
CA LYS A 35 4.65 2.44 -10.08
C LYS A 35 4.76 2.04 -8.62
N GLU A 36 5.13 0.78 -8.39
CA GLU A 36 5.26 0.19 -7.04
C GLU A 36 6.10 1.06 -6.08
N SER A 37 7.26 1.54 -6.55
CA SER A 37 8.14 2.40 -5.75
C SER A 37 7.54 3.76 -5.41
N ALA A 38 6.74 4.34 -6.32
CA ALA A 38 6.04 5.60 -6.06
C ALA A 38 4.92 5.41 -5.04
N ILE A 39 4.18 4.30 -5.14
CA ILE A 39 3.10 3.92 -4.23
C ILE A 39 3.65 3.66 -2.82
N LYS A 40 4.74 2.89 -2.69
CA LYS A 40 5.42 2.67 -1.40
C LYS A 40 5.85 3.96 -0.72
N ARG A 41 6.53 4.85 -1.45
CA ARG A 41 6.94 6.16 -0.92
C ARG A 41 5.74 7.02 -0.50
N HIS A 42 4.63 6.92 -1.23
CA HIS A 42 3.42 7.67 -0.89
C HIS A 42 2.74 7.15 0.38
N VAL A 43 2.71 5.83 0.58
CA VAL A 43 2.27 5.21 1.85
C VAL A 43 3.11 5.71 3.01
N GLU A 44 4.45 5.73 2.87
CA GLU A 44 5.35 6.25 3.90
C GLU A 44 5.07 7.73 4.20
N THR A 45 4.84 8.54 3.17
CA THR A 45 4.52 9.97 3.31
C THR A 45 3.21 10.17 4.09
N LEU A 46 2.15 9.43 3.75
CA LEU A 46 0.87 9.51 4.46
C LEU A 46 1.03 9.11 5.94
N ARG A 47 1.75 8.01 6.22
CA ARG A 47 2.03 7.56 7.58
C ARG A 47 2.80 8.59 8.39
N GLU A 48 3.81 9.22 7.80
CA GLU A 48 4.60 10.25 8.46
C GLU A 48 3.72 11.45 8.84
N ILE A 49 2.92 11.96 7.91
CA ILE A 49 2.02 13.10 8.16
C ILE A 49 0.99 12.74 9.25
N ILE A 50 0.36 11.57 9.18
CA ILE A 50 -0.61 11.10 10.19
C ILE A 50 0.04 11.02 11.58
N ASN A 51 1.25 10.47 11.67
CA ASN A 51 1.98 10.40 12.93
C ASN A 51 2.32 11.79 13.50
N GLU A 52 2.68 12.74 12.65
CA GLU A 52 2.94 14.13 13.07
C GLU A 52 1.67 14.83 13.54
N VAL A 53 0.55 14.67 12.83
CA VAL A 53 -0.76 15.18 13.26
C VAL A 53 -1.12 14.62 14.63
N ASN A 54 -1.02 13.30 14.83
CA ASN A 54 -1.30 12.65 16.12
C ASN A 54 -0.43 13.18 17.27
N LYS A 55 0.85 13.46 17.01
CA LYS A 55 1.73 14.06 18.02
C LYS A 55 1.28 15.47 18.38
N LEU A 56 0.98 16.31 17.39
CA LEU A 56 0.54 17.69 17.60
C LEU A 56 -0.81 17.74 18.32
N VAL A 57 -1.74 16.84 17.98
CA VAL A 57 -3.04 16.72 18.67
C VAL A 57 -2.83 16.48 20.16
N ARG A 58 -2.01 15.48 20.53
CA ARG A 58 -1.73 15.17 21.95
C ARG A 58 -1.06 16.33 22.68
N THR A 59 -0.19 17.07 22.01
CA THR A 59 0.45 18.26 22.59
C THR A 59 -0.59 19.34 22.87
N ILE A 60 -1.43 19.69 21.89
CA ILE A 60 -2.45 20.73 22.03
C ILE A 60 -3.53 20.30 23.03
N GLU A 61 -3.94 19.04 23.02
CA GLU A 61 -4.88 18.47 24.00
C GLU A 61 -4.35 18.67 25.43
N ALA A 62 -3.08 18.34 25.69
CA ALA A 62 -2.47 18.54 27.00
C ALA A 62 -2.43 20.02 27.41
N GLU A 63 -2.18 20.93 26.46
CA GLU A 63 -2.22 22.39 26.66
C GLU A 63 -3.64 22.85 27.04
N LYS A 64 -4.66 22.42 26.29
CA LYS A 64 -6.08 22.72 26.54
C LYS A 64 -6.57 22.20 27.89
N ILE A 65 -6.20 20.97 28.25
CA ILE A 65 -6.49 20.38 29.57
C ILE A 65 -5.84 21.21 30.68
N THR A 66 -4.59 21.63 30.50
CA THR A 66 -3.86 22.46 31.48
C THR A 66 -4.51 23.84 31.64
N ALA A 67 -5.00 24.41 30.52
CA ALA A 67 -5.77 25.65 30.49
C ALA A 67 -7.18 25.51 31.08
N LYS A 68 -7.62 24.28 31.41
CA LYS A 68 -8.96 23.95 31.92
C LYS A 68 -10.07 24.37 30.94
N GLU A 69 -9.81 24.22 29.65
CA GLU A 69 -10.85 24.34 28.63
C GLU A 69 -11.95 23.28 28.85
N ASN A 70 -13.11 23.49 28.23
CA ASN A 70 -14.24 22.59 28.37
C ASN A 70 -13.92 21.22 27.72
N SER A 71 -14.11 20.14 28.47
CA SER A 71 -13.87 18.77 27.99
C SER A 71 -14.69 18.42 26.75
N ASP A 72 -15.95 18.84 26.68
CA ASP A 72 -16.83 18.54 25.54
C ASP A 72 -16.34 19.24 24.26
N GLU A 73 -15.76 20.45 24.40
CA GLU A 73 -15.17 21.19 23.28
C GLU A 73 -13.86 20.53 22.81
N ILE A 74 -13.04 20.02 23.74
CA ILE A 74 -11.83 19.26 23.44
C ILE A 74 -12.19 17.96 22.69
N ASP A 75 -13.16 17.20 23.19
CA ASP A 75 -13.59 15.93 22.60
C ASP A 75 -14.17 16.14 21.19
N THR A 76 -14.97 17.19 21.00
CA THR A 76 -15.50 17.56 19.68
C THR A 76 -14.37 17.89 18.70
N TRP A 77 -13.40 18.70 19.13
CA TRP A 77 -12.23 19.06 18.32
C TRP A 77 -11.36 17.86 17.96
N ILE A 78 -11.14 16.92 18.89
CA ILE A 78 -10.42 15.67 18.62
C ILE A 78 -11.18 14.85 17.57
N GLY A 79 -12.50 14.69 17.72
CA GLY A 79 -13.33 13.92 16.79
C GLY A 79 -13.26 14.42 15.34
N GLU A 80 -13.26 15.75 15.13
CA GLU A 80 -13.09 16.34 13.80
C GLU A 80 -11.72 16.02 13.16
N ILE A 81 -10.68 15.86 13.97
CA ILE A 81 -9.35 15.52 13.49
C ILE A 81 -9.24 14.02 13.23
N GLU A 82 -9.80 13.19 14.10
CA GLU A 82 -9.86 11.74 13.92
C GLU A 82 -10.56 11.35 12.63
N GLU A 83 -11.63 12.05 12.24
CA GLU A 83 -12.28 11.85 10.94
C GLU A 83 -11.27 12.03 9.78
N LYS A 84 -10.51 13.13 9.79
CA LYS A 84 -9.51 13.42 8.73
C LYS A 84 -8.38 12.39 8.70
N LEU A 85 -7.98 11.90 9.87
CA LEU A 85 -6.95 10.85 10.01
C LEU A 85 -7.45 9.53 9.44
N ASN A 86 -8.67 9.12 9.78
CA ASN A 86 -9.32 7.90 9.28
C ASN A 86 -9.37 7.91 7.75
N GLU A 87 -9.79 9.02 7.15
CA GLU A 87 -9.78 9.12 5.69
C GLU A 87 -8.37 9.03 5.07
N GLY A 88 -7.32 9.38 5.83
CA GLY A 88 -5.93 9.18 5.45
C GLY A 88 -5.50 7.72 5.51
N ASP A 89 -5.86 7.03 6.60
CA ASP A 89 -5.61 5.59 6.80
C ASP A 89 -6.34 4.71 5.77
N GLU A 90 -7.54 5.12 5.35
CA GLU A 90 -8.25 4.48 4.24
C GLU A 90 -7.44 4.55 2.93
N LYS A 91 -6.82 5.71 2.64
CA LYS A 91 -5.95 5.84 1.45
C LYS A 91 -4.72 4.95 1.55
N ILE A 92 -4.13 4.81 2.73
CA ILE A 92 -3.01 3.86 2.96
C ILE A 92 -3.48 2.44 2.66
N THR A 93 -4.64 2.04 3.19
CA THR A 93 -5.19 0.70 3.00
C THR A 93 -5.40 0.38 1.52
N ILE A 94 -5.95 1.32 0.75
CA ILE A 94 -6.13 1.17 -0.71
C ILE A 94 -4.78 0.96 -1.42
N LEU A 95 -3.77 1.76 -1.07
CA LEU A 95 -2.44 1.66 -1.67
C LEU A 95 -1.77 0.32 -1.34
N GLU A 96 -1.89 -0.15 -0.10
CA GLU A 96 -1.33 -1.42 0.34
C GLU A 96 -2.04 -2.62 -0.30
N GLN A 97 -3.37 -2.55 -0.43
CA GLN A 97 -4.14 -3.54 -1.15
C GLN A 97 -3.68 -3.64 -2.62
N TRP A 98 -3.50 -2.51 -3.29
CA TRP A 98 -2.99 -2.49 -4.66
C TRP A 98 -1.61 -3.15 -4.79
N LEU A 99 -0.70 -2.88 -3.85
CA LEU A 99 0.63 -3.49 -3.82
C LEU A 99 0.54 -5.01 -3.65
N ASN A 100 -0.34 -5.48 -2.75
CA ASN A 100 -0.53 -6.90 -2.51
C ASN A 100 -1.12 -7.61 -3.74
N GLU A 101 -2.19 -7.06 -4.32
CA GLU A 101 -2.82 -7.64 -5.53
C GLU A 101 -1.86 -7.68 -6.72
N THR A 102 -1.02 -6.66 -6.87
CA THR A 102 -0.01 -6.62 -7.94
C THR A 102 1.03 -7.72 -7.76
N ARG A 103 1.48 -7.94 -6.51
CA ARG A 103 2.40 -9.02 -6.18
C ARG A 103 1.80 -10.39 -6.43
N GLU A 104 0.57 -10.63 -5.98
CA GLU A 104 -0.14 -11.90 -6.20
C GLU A 104 -0.31 -12.22 -7.69
N LYS A 105 -0.66 -11.21 -8.51
CA LYS A 105 -0.77 -11.36 -9.97
C LYS A 105 0.56 -11.74 -10.61
N LEU A 106 1.67 -11.16 -10.15
CA LEU A 106 3.01 -11.49 -10.65
C LEU A 106 3.38 -12.93 -10.28
N GLU A 107 3.19 -13.31 -9.02
CA GLU A 107 3.46 -14.66 -8.53
C GLU A 107 2.62 -15.71 -9.28
N TYR A 108 1.33 -15.45 -9.48
CA TYR A 108 0.45 -16.30 -10.27
C TYR A 108 0.91 -16.42 -11.73
N SER A 109 1.30 -15.30 -12.35
CA SER A 109 1.81 -15.32 -13.72
C SER A 109 3.08 -16.15 -13.85
N ASP A 110 3.98 -16.10 -12.88
CA ASP A 110 5.23 -16.85 -12.92
C ASP A 110 5.02 -18.34 -12.67
N GLN A 111 4.10 -18.69 -11.75
CA GLN A 111 3.67 -20.08 -11.55
C GLN A 111 3.03 -20.66 -12.81
N LYS A 112 2.15 -19.91 -13.48
CA LYS A 112 1.52 -20.34 -14.73
C LYS A 112 2.56 -20.60 -15.83
N LYS A 113 3.52 -19.69 -16.03
CA LYS A 113 4.60 -19.87 -17.01
C LYS A 113 5.43 -21.13 -16.73
N LYS A 114 5.69 -21.45 -15.46
CA LYS A 114 6.41 -22.68 -15.09
C LYS A 114 5.62 -23.93 -15.46
N LEU A 115 4.32 -23.96 -15.13
CA LEU A 115 3.45 -25.09 -15.49
C LEU A 115 3.35 -25.28 -16.99
N ASP A 116 3.20 -24.19 -17.75
CA ASP A 116 3.14 -24.23 -19.22
C ASP A 116 4.45 -24.82 -19.79
N PHE A 117 5.61 -24.39 -19.28
CA PHE A 117 6.91 -24.94 -19.69
C PHE A 117 7.08 -26.42 -19.33
N GLU A 118 6.64 -26.84 -18.14
CA GLU A 118 6.68 -28.26 -17.73
C GLU A 118 5.80 -29.14 -18.62
N MET A 119 4.62 -28.65 -19.00
CA MET A 119 3.71 -29.34 -19.91
C MET A 119 4.33 -29.48 -21.30
N GLU A 120 4.90 -28.43 -21.86
CA GLU A 120 5.60 -28.46 -23.16
C GLU A 120 6.79 -29.43 -23.13
N LEU A 121 7.58 -29.42 -22.05
CA LEU A 121 8.70 -30.34 -21.88
C LEU A 121 8.24 -31.80 -21.82
N HIS A 122 7.15 -32.07 -21.10
CA HIS A 122 6.56 -33.40 -21.03
C HIS A 122 6.06 -33.88 -22.41
N GLU A 123 5.34 -33.02 -23.14
CA GLU A 123 4.85 -33.33 -24.49
C GLU A 123 6.01 -33.63 -25.46
N ALA A 124 7.08 -32.82 -25.42
CA ALA A 124 8.28 -33.04 -26.23
C ALA A 124 8.96 -34.38 -25.91
N LYS A 125 9.07 -34.74 -24.63
CA LYS A 125 9.62 -36.04 -24.20
C LYS A 125 8.79 -37.21 -24.74
N MET A 126 7.47 -37.13 -24.65
CA MET A 126 6.56 -38.16 -25.17
C MET A 126 6.69 -38.33 -26.69
N LYS A 127 6.76 -37.22 -27.45
CA LYS A 127 6.98 -37.26 -28.90
C LYS A 127 8.32 -37.93 -29.26
N LEU A 128 9.39 -37.62 -28.52
CA LEU A 128 10.70 -38.20 -28.76
C LEU A 128 10.72 -39.70 -28.45
N GLN A 129 10.11 -40.12 -27.35
CA GLN A 129 9.96 -41.54 -27.01
C GLN A 129 9.15 -42.30 -28.07
N ALA A 130 8.02 -41.74 -28.54
CA ALA A 130 7.23 -42.34 -29.61
C ALA A 130 8.03 -42.49 -30.92
N GLN A 131 8.86 -41.51 -31.27
CA GLN A 131 9.74 -41.58 -32.43
C GLN A 131 10.85 -42.64 -32.29
N GLN A 132 11.39 -42.83 -31.07
CA GLN A 132 12.38 -43.86 -30.80
C GLN A 132 11.78 -45.27 -30.95
N ILE A 133 10.62 -45.51 -30.34
CA ILE A 133 9.89 -46.79 -30.44
C ILE A 133 9.57 -47.11 -31.92
N ASN A 134 9.09 -46.11 -32.68
CA ASN A 134 8.74 -46.31 -34.08
C ASN A 134 9.97 -46.55 -34.99
N LYS A 135 11.14 -46.01 -34.62
CA LYS A 135 12.42 -46.30 -35.32
C LYS A 135 12.99 -47.68 -34.98
N GLU A 136 12.72 -48.19 -33.79
CA GLU A 136 13.13 -49.54 -33.38
C GLU A 136 12.24 -50.61 -34.01
N SER A 137 10.92 -50.39 -34.07
CA SER A 137 9.98 -51.32 -34.72
C SER A 137 10.11 -51.38 -36.25
N SER A 138 10.63 -50.34 -36.91
CA SER A 138 10.87 -50.32 -38.35
C SER A 138 12.23 -50.90 -38.78
N LYS A 139 13.09 -51.28 -37.83
CA LYS A 139 14.35 -52.01 -38.08
C LYS A 139 14.21 -53.54 -38.04
N GLU A 140 13.07 -54.06 -37.61
CA GLU A 140 12.73 -55.48 -37.77
C GLU A 140 11.73 -55.64 -38.91
N PRO A 141 12.22 -55.99 -40.12
CA PRO A 141 11.71 -57.24 -40.66
C PRO A 141 12.79 -58.11 -41.33
N THR A 142 12.43 -59.39 -41.43
CA THR A 142 13.07 -60.53 -42.11
C THR A 142 14.20 -61.24 -41.39
N SER A 143 13.84 -62.34 -40.71
CA SER A 143 14.38 -63.65 -41.07
C SER A 143 13.31 -64.72 -41.02
#